data_AF-A0A817GHU4-F1
#
_entry.id   AF-A0A817GHU4-F1
#
_cell.length_a   1.000
_cell.length_b   1.000
_cell.length_c   1.000
_cell.angle_alpha   90.00
_cell.angle_beta   90.00
_cell.angle_gamma   90.00
#
_symmetry.space_group_name_H-M   'P 1'
#
loop_
_entity.id
_entity.type
_entity.pdbx_description
1 polymer ?
#
loop_
_entity_poly.entity_id
_entity_poly.type
_entity_poly.pdbx_seq_one_letter_code
_entity_poly.pdbx_strand_id
1 'polypeptide(L)'
;MLQIILAYLVIFYQLSAAFPTSFGTFFQLNKIMYHTLITFILGQYDLVTKESYHGTTRFFIVDNWGSLSVSPFDTASEVAVADAMDKLDVKLNTTFQLTLGDNFYYDDVRANTFEHVFSATSLQTSWHVLAGNHDHRGNVSTEIEYGKKSK
;
A
#
# COMPACT_ATOMS: atom_id res chain seq x y z
N MET A 1 -11.42 2.49 -15.51
CA MET A 1 -10.94 2.34 -14.11
C MET A 1 -10.26 3.61 -13.60
N LEU A 2 -9.19 4.11 -14.24
CA LEU A 2 -8.44 5.30 -13.79
C LEU A 2 -9.31 6.58 -13.66
N GLN A 3 -10.23 6.81 -14.61
CA GLN A 3 -11.15 7.97 -14.56
C GLN A 3 -12.17 7.92 -13.40
N ILE A 4 -12.51 6.72 -12.92
CA ILE A 4 -13.47 6.53 -11.82
C ILE A 4 -12.77 6.78 -10.47
N ILE A 5 -11.53 6.33 -10.32
CA ILE A 5 -10.69 6.59 -9.15
C ILE A 5 -10.44 8.11 -9.03
N LEU A 6 -10.11 8.77 -10.14
CA LEU A 6 -9.96 10.23 -10.19
C LEU A 6 -11.26 10.97 -9.80
N ALA A 7 -12.42 10.52 -10.28
CA ALA A 7 -13.70 11.10 -9.88
C ALA A 7 -13.97 10.93 -8.38
N TYR A 8 -13.62 9.78 -7.81
CA TYR A 8 -13.74 9.52 -6.37
C TYR A 8 -12.82 10.40 -5.52
N LEU A 9 -11.56 10.58 -5.94
CA LEU A 9 -10.59 11.45 -5.26
C LEU A 9 -11.02 12.92 -5.29
N VAL A 10 -11.63 13.37 -6.40
CA VAL A 10 -12.18 14.72 -6.50
C VAL A 10 -13.40 14.90 -5.58
N ILE A 11 -14.31 13.92 -5.54
CA ILE A 11 -15.47 13.97 -4.61
C ILE A 11 -14.99 13.96 -3.14
N PHE A 12 -13.95 13.19 -2.82
CA PHE A 12 -13.31 13.17 -1.49
C PHE A 12 -12.74 14.53 -1.08
N TYR A 13 -12.02 15.21 -1.98
CA TYR A 13 -11.50 16.56 -1.72
C TYR A 13 -12.63 17.58 -1.48
N GLN A 14 -13.69 17.52 -2.26
CA GLN A 14 -14.82 18.45 -2.13
C GLN A 14 -15.64 18.20 -0.85
N LEU A 15 -15.84 16.94 -0.46
CA LEU A 15 -16.60 16.60 0.76
C LEU A 15 -15.80 16.87 2.03
N SER A 16 -14.48 16.59 2.04
CA SER A 16 -13.63 16.89 3.20
C SER A 16 -13.50 18.39 3.48
N ALA A 17 -13.55 19.22 2.44
CA ALA A 17 -13.56 20.68 2.56
C ALA A 17 -14.89 21.27 3.08
N ALA A 18 -15.98 20.49 3.06
CA ALA A 18 -17.33 20.97 3.37
C ALA A 18 -17.77 20.77 4.84
N PHE A 19 -17.00 20.07 5.69
CA PHE A 19 -17.37 19.80 7.08
C PHE A 19 -16.45 20.50 8.10
N PRO A 20 -16.99 21.12 9.17
CA PRO A 20 -16.17 21.72 10.22
C PRO A 20 -15.43 20.65 11.03
N THR A 21 -14.12 20.83 11.19
CA THR A 21 -13.18 19.90 11.81
C THR A 21 -13.32 19.87 13.33
N SER A 22 -14.18 19.01 13.86
CA SER A 22 -13.85 18.37 15.14
C SER A 22 -13.03 17.12 14.82
N PHE A 23 -11.88 16.95 15.48
CA PHE A 23 -10.93 15.86 15.19
C PHE A 23 -11.60 14.47 15.23
N GLY A 24 -12.57 14.28 16.13
CA GLY A 24 -13.32 13.03 16.28
C GLY A 24 -14.27 12.72 15.12
N THR A 25 -15.03 13.70 14.61
CA THR A 25 -15.93 13.50 13.47
C THR A 25 -15.17 13.26 12.18
N PHE A 26 -14.01 13.91 12.00
CA PHE A 26 -13.12 13.69 10.87
C PHE A 26 -12.62 12.23 10.83
N PHE A 27 -12.16 11.68 11.96
CA PHE A 27 -11.63 10.31 12.00
C PHE A 27 -12.71 9.25 11.75
N GLN A 28 -13.91 9.43 12.31
CA GLN A 28 -15.02 8.50 12.11
C GLN A 28 -15.54 8.51 10.68
N LEU A 29 -15.64 9.69 10.05
CA LEU A 29 -16.01 9.81 8.64
C LEU A 29 -14.97 9.17 7.73
N ASN A 30 -13.67 9.38 8.00
CA ASN A 30 -12.61 8.71 7.25
C ASN A 30 -12.71 7.20 7.36
N LYS A 31 -12.90 6.65 8.56
CA LYS A 31 -13.00 5.20 8.76
C LYS A 31 -14.18 4.57 8.00
N ILE A 32 -15.35 5.21 8.02
CA ILE A 32 -16.53 4.75 7.25
C ILE A 32 -16.23 4.82 5.76
N MET A 33 -15.59 5.89 5.29
CA MET A 33 -15.28 6.06 3.86
C MET A 33 -14.24 5.06 3.36
N TYR A 34 -13.15 4.80 4.10
CA TYR A 34 -12.18 3.75 3.75
C TYR A 34 -12.85 2.38 3.68
N HIS A 35 -13.71 2.07 4.66
CA HIS A 35 -14.48 0.83 4.63
C HIS A 35 -15.38 0.75 3.38
N THR A 36 -16.09 1.83 3.07
CA THR A 36 -17.00 1.88 1.90
C THR A 36 -16.22 1.79 0.58
N LEU A 37 -15.04 2.40 0.49
CA LEU A 37 -14.16 2.31 -0.68
C LEU A 37 -13.61 0.90 -0.85
N ILE A 38 -13.16 0.25 0.23
CA ILE A 38 -12.70 -1.14 0.21
C ILE A 38 -13.85 -2.07 -0.21
N THR A 39 -15.05 -1.92 0.38
CA THR A 39 -16.22 -2.73 0.00
C THR A 39 -16.67 -2.44 -1.42
N PHE A 40 -16.56 -1.20 -1.92
CA PHE A 40 -16.88 -0.87 -3.30
C PHE A 40 -15.87 -1.47 -4.27
N ILE A 41 -14.57 -1.38 -4.00
CA ILE A 41 -13.52 -2.02 -4.80
C ILE A 41 -13.76 -3.54 -4.83
N LEU A 42 -13.91 -4.17 -3.67
CA LEU A 42 -14.17 -5.61 -3.55
C LEU A 42 -15.51 -6.01 -4.21
N GLY A 43 -16.56 -5.21 -4.07
CA GLY A 43 -17.87 -5.45 -4.67
C GLY A 43 -17.90 -5.26 -6.19
N GLN A 44 -17.02 -4.41 -6.75
CA GLN A 44 -16.82 -4.30 -8.20
C GLN A 44 -16.04 -5.51 -8.76
N TYR A 45 -15.23 -6.21 -7.96
CA TYR A 45 -14.62 -7.48 -8.37
C TYR A 45 -15.66 -8.60 -8.54
N ASP A 46 -16.73 -8.61 -7.73
CA ASP A 46 -17.81 -9.62 -7.82
C ASP A 46 -18.79 -9.38 -8.98
N LEU A 47 -18.81 -8.19 -9.59
CA LEU A 47 -19.77 -7.83 -10.65
C LEU A 47 -19.19 -7.81 -12.07
N VAL A 48 -17.90 -8.13 -12.26
CA VAL A 48 -17.35 -8.38 -13.59
C VAL A 48 -17.55 -9.85 -13.93
N THR A 49 -18.44 -10.07 -14.89
CA THR A 49 -18.84 -11.38 -15.40
C THR A 49 -17.65 -12.24 -15.84
N LYS A 50 -17.82 -13.54 -15.55
CA LYS A 50 -17.06 -14.72 -15.98
C LYS A 50 -16.68 -14.71 -17.47
N GLU A 51 -15.65 -13.94 -17.84
CA GLU A 51 -14.78 -14.33 -18.95
C GLU A 51 -13.77 -15.32 -18.41
N SER A 52 -13.58 -16.42 -19.13
CA SER A 52 -12.58 -17.44 -18.85
C SER A 52 -11.18 -16.85 -19.04
N TYR A 53 -10.69 -16.14 -18.02
CA TYR A 53 -9.31 -15.69 -17.98
C TYR A 53 -8.43 -16.90 -17.62
N HIS A 54 -7.53 -17.27 -18.52
CA HIS A 54 -6.47 -18.20 -18.18
C HIS A 54 -5.59 -17.56 -17.09
N GLY A 55 -5.77 -17.99 -15.84
CA GLY A 55 -4.95 -17.62 -14.68
C GLY A 55 -5.61 -16.62 -13.73
N THR A 56 -5.67 -16.97 -12.44
CA THR A 56 -6.05 -16.05 -11.35
C THR A 56 -4.86 -15.18 -10.97
N THR A 57 -5.00 -13.85 -10.97
CA THR A 57 -4.01 -12.91 -10.43
C THR A 57 -4.29 -12.70 -8.93
N ARG A 58 -3.26 -12.84 -8.11
CA ARG A 58 -3.32 -12.57 -6.67
C ARG A 58 -2.12 -11.72 -6.29
N PHE A 59 -2.32 -10.74 -5.43
CA PHE A 59 -1.29 -9.82 -4.97
C PHE A 59 -1.63 -9.32 -3.58
N PHE A 60 -0.61 -8.89 -2.84
CA PHE A 60 -0.81 -8.17 -1.58
C PHE A 60 -0.85 -6.67 -1.82
N ILE A 61 -1.62 -5.98 -0.97
CA ILE A 61 -1.61 -4.54 -0.84
C ILE A 61 -1.11 -4.22 0.57
N VAL A 62 -0.06 -3.41 0.67
CA VAL A 62 0.53 -2.97 1.94
C VAL A 62 0.66 -1.45 1.91
N ASP A 63 0.47 -0.81 3.05
CA ASP A 63 0.52 0.65 3.18
C ASP A 63 1.14 1.00 4.53
N ASN A 64 1.70 2.21 4.64
CA ASN A 64 2.15 2.77 5.92
C ASN A 64 3.17 1.89 6.68
N TRP A 65 4.15 1.35 5.96
CA TRP A 65 5.14 0.41 6.51
C TRP A 65 6.50 1.04 6.79
N GLY A 66 6.68 2.36 6.62
CA GLY A 66 7.96 3.05 6.62
C GLY A 66 8.78 3.17 7.91
N SER A 67 8.64 2.21 8.83
CA SER A 67 9.63 1.82 9.83
C SER A 67 10.11 2.91 10.81
N LEU A 68 11.19 2.67 11.56
CA LEU A 68 11.71 3.59 12.59
C LEU A 68 12.96 4.33 12.14
N SER A 69 13.17 5.55 12.64
CA SER A 69 14.40 6.34 12.40
C SER A 69 15.62 5.87 13.20
N VAL A 70 15.46 4.84 14.05
CA VAL A 70 16.51 4.33 14.94
C VAL A 70 16.58 2.82 14.85
N SER A 71 17.79 2.28 14.99
CA SER A 71 18.06 0.84 15.02
C SER A 71 17.07 0.11 15.96
N PRO A 72 16.46 -1.00 15.53
CA PRO A 72 16.79 -1.81 14.34
C PRO A 72 16.24 -1.31 13.00
N PHE A 73 15.60 -0.13 12.97
CA PHE A 73 14.99 0.47 11.78
C PHE A 73 13.79 -0.28 11.21
N ASP A 74 13.21 -1.21 11.97
CA ASP A 74 11.95 -1.89 11.68
C ASP A 74 10.99 -1.77 12.87
N THR A 75 9.75 -2.23 12.70
CA THR A 75 8.83 -2.43 13.83
C THR A 75 8.38 -3.87 13.92
N ALA A 76 8.02 -4.32 15.13
CA ALA A 76 7.43 -5.64 15.33
C ALA A 76 6.16 -5.87 14.48
N SER A 77 5.38 -4.81 14.23
CA SER A 77 4.20 -4.87 13.37
C SER A 77 4.55 -5.06 11.89
N GLU A 78 5.56 -4.33 11.41
CA GLU A 78 6.06 -4.44 10.04
C GLU A 78 6.60 -5.86 9.76
N VAL A 79 7.44 -6.36 10.66
CA VAL A 79 7.98 -7.73 10.61
C VAL A 79 6.86 -8.77 10.65
N ALA A 80 5.87 -8.61 11.54
CA ALA A 80 4.74 -9.53 11.64
C ALA A 80 3.87 -9.56 10.36
N VAL A 81 3.72 -8.42 9.68
CA VAL A 81 3.02 -8.34 8.39
C VAL A 81 3.81 -9.06 7.30
N ALA A 82 5.13 -8.83 7.20
CA ALA A 82 5.99 -9.54 6.25
C ALA A 82 5.95 -11.06 6.45
N ASP A 83 6.01 -11.51 7.71
CA ASP A 83 5.87 -12.91 8.10
C ASP A 83 4.52 -13.53 7.68
N ALA A 84 3.44 -12.75 7.80
CA ALA A 84 2.11 -13.19 7.41
C ALA A 84 1.97 -13.26 5.89
N MET A 85 2.53 -12.28 5.18
CA MET A 85 2.58 -12.27 3.72
C MET A 85 3.34 -13.48 3.19
N ASP A 86 4.51 -13.81 3.74
CA ASP A 86 5.28 -15.00 3.35
C ASP A 86 4.46 -16.30 3.50
N LYS A 87 3.88 -16.52 4.69
CA LYS A 87 3.08 -17.72 4.99
C LYS A 87 1.84 -17.85 4.10
N LEU A 88 1.24 -16.72 3.73
CA LEU A 88 0.10 -16.69 2.82
C LEU A 88 0.55 -16.88 1.37
N ASP A 89 1.67 -16.30 0.97
CA ASP A 89 2.18 -16.39 -0.39
C ASP A 89 2.52 -17.82 -0.77
N VAL A 90 3.09 -18.62 0.13
CA VAL A 90 3.32 -20.05 -0.10
C VAL A 90 2.05 -20.80 -0.55
N LYS A 91 0.87 -20.32 -0.13
CA LYS A 91 -0.44 -20.92 -0.48
C LYS A 91 -1.10 -20.23 -1.66
N LEU A 92 -0.95 -18.92 -1.75
CA LEU A 92 -1.64 -18.09 -2.73
C LEU A 92 -0.81 -17.92 -4.01
N ASN A 93 0.52 -18.07 -3.97
CA ASN A 93 1.42 -17.86 -5.10
C ASN A 93 1.10 -16.54 -5.80
N THR A 94 1.31 -15.42 -5.09
CA THR A 94 1.01 -14.09 -5.62
C THR A 94 1.94 -13.76 -6.78
N THR A 95 1.44 -12.93 -7.70
CA THR A 95 2.14 -12.57 -8.94
C THR A 95 2.97 -11.30 -8.83
N PHE A 96 2.58 -10.41 -7.91
CA PHE A 96 3.22 -9.13 -7.63
C PHE A 96 2.66 -8.57 -6.31
N GLN A 97 3.21 -7.45 -5.87
CA GLN A 97 2.83 -6.73 -4.64
C GLN A 97 2.61 -5.26 -4.98
N LEU A 98 1.77 -4.60 -4.21
CA LEU A 98 1.43 -3.19 -4.38
C LEU A 98 1.61 -2.47 -3.05
N THR A 99 2.37 -1.36 -3.06
CA THR A 99 2.39 -0.42 -1.93
C THR A 99 1.55 0.81 -2.24
N LEU A 100 0.87 1.36 -1.24
CA LEU A 100 0.04 2.56 -1.42
C LEU A 100 0.69 3.87 -0.93
N GLY A 101 1.89 3.79 -0.36
CA GLY A 101 2.67 4.96 0.06
C GLY A 101 3.16 4.85 1.50
N ASP A 102 3.81 5.93 1.93
CA ASP A 102 4.50 6.03 3.22
C ASP A 102 5.43 4.82 3.42
N ASN A 103 6.22 4.58 2.37
CA ASN A 103 7.18 3.48 2.27
C ASN A 103 8.36 3.71 3.22
N PHE A 104 8.71 4.97 3.46
CA PHE A 104 9.72 5.36 4.43
C PHE A 104 9.24 6.60 5.21
N TYR A 105 9.09 6.47 6.54
CA TYR A 105 8.66 7.59 7.37
C TYR A 105 9.74 8.66 7.57
N TYR A 106 11.02 8.29 7.33
CA TYR A 106 12.21 9.08 7.61
C TYR A 106 13.20 9.03 6.45
N ASP A 107 13.85 10.17 6.16
CA ASP A 107 14.61 10.41 4.92
C ASP A 107 15.92 9.60 4.80
N ASP A 108 16.44 9.13 5.92
CA ASP A 108 17.76 8.53 6.12
C ASP A 108 17.74 6.99 6.20
N VAL A 109 16.56 6.40 6.31
CA VAL A 109 16.38 4.95 6.39
C VAL A 109 16.00 4.43 5.02
N ARG A 110 17.00 4.13 4.17
CA ARG A 110 16.79 3.69 2.78
C ARG A 110 17.26 2.26 2.54
N ALA A 111 16.50 1.56 1.70
CA ALA A 111 16.74 0.23 1.10
C ALA A 111 16.92 -0.94 2.08
N ASN A 112 17.85 -0.84 3.02
CA ASN A 112 18.18 -1.94 3.91
C ASN A 112 16.99 -2.40 4.74
N THR A 113 16.08 -1.50 5.13
CA THR A 113 14.88 -1.90 5.88
C THR A 113 13.91 -2.71 5.03
N PHE A 114 13.60 -2.26 3.82
CA PHE A 114 12.71 -3.01 2.92
C PHE A 114 13.27 -4.41 2.62
N GLU A 115 14.54 -4.47 2.21
CA GLU A 115 15.21 -5.74 1.88
C GLU A 115 15.45 -6.63 3.11
N HIS A 116 15.50 -6.05 4.31
CA HIS A 116 15.59 -6.80 5.57
C HIS A 116 14.24 -7.41 5.96
N VAL A 117 13.19 -6.59 5.97
CA VAL A 117 11.86 -6.95 6.45
C VAL A 117 11.14 -7.85 5.45
N PHE A 118 11.14 -7.51 4.16
CA PHE A 118 10.49 -8.27 3.10
C PHE A 118 11.46 -9.23 2.39
N SER A 119 12.34 -9.87 3.16
CA SER A 119 13.44 -10.73 2.66
C SER A 119 13.02 -12.15 2.26
N ALA A 120 11.78 -12.56 2.55
CA ALA A 120 11.32 -13.92 2.27
C ALA A 120 11.35 -14.21 0.75
N THR A 121 11.81 -15.41 0.38
CA THR A 121 11.92 -15.83 -1.03
C THR A 121 10.58 -15.76 -1.77
N SER A 122 9.47 -16.02 -1.07
CA SER A 122 8.10 -15.93 -1.61
C SER A 122 7.71 -14.51 -2.00
N LEU A 123 8.30 -13.49 -1.37
CA LEU A 123 8.05 -12.07 -1.63
C LEU A 123 9.01 -11.46 -2.65
N GLN A 124 9.93 -12.25 -3.22
CA GLN A 124 10.86 -11.84 -4.28
C GLN A 124 10.20 -11.85 -5.66
N THR A 125 9.04 -11.22 -5.73
CA THR A 125 8.24 -10.96 -6.93
C THR A 125 8.21 -9.46 -7.19
N SER A 126 7.62 -9.01 -8.30
CA SER A 126 7.61 -7.58 -8.63
C SER A 126 6.81 -6.75 -7.62
N TRP A 127 7.42 -5.68 -7.10
CA TRP A 127 6.74 -4.68 -6.27
C TRP A 127 6.38 -3.45 -7.10
N HIS A 128 5.09 -3.11 -7.13
CA HIS A 128 4.59 -1.86 -7.67
C HIS A 128 4.42 -0.85 -6.54
N VAL A 129 5.15 0.26 -6.62
CA VAL A 129 5.31 1.19 -5.50
C VAL A 129 4.65 2.52 -5.81
N LEU A 130 3.83 3.02 -4.90
CA LEU A 130 3.32 4.39 -4.91
C LEU A 130 4.02 5.20 -3.81
N ALA A 131 4.20 6.51 -4.04
CA ALA A 131 4.74 7.43 -3.05
C ALA A 131 3.60 8.09 -2.27
N GLY A 132 3.70 8.08 -0.94
CA GLY A 132 2.84 8.77 0.01
C GLY A 132 3.39 10.12 0.43
N ASN A 133 2.74 10.74 1.42
CA ASN A 133 3.14 12.06 1.89
C ASN A 133 4.47 12.07 2.64
N HIS A 134 4.85 10.99 3.32
CA HIS A 134 6.16 10.89 3.97
C HIS A 134 7.28 10.76 2.94
N ASP A 135 7.08 9.94 1.91
CA ASP A 135 8.03 9.77 0.80
C ASP A 135 8.30 11.11 0.08
N HIS A 136 7.23 11.92 -0.09
CA HIS A 136 7.31 13.27 -0.64
C HIS A 136 8.01 14.32 0.25
N ARG A 137 8.17 14.07 1.56
CA ARG A 137 9.03 14.90 2.41
C ARG A 137 10.51 14.60 2.16
N GLY A 138 10.81 13.35 1.81
CA GLY A 138 12.12 12.89 1.41
C GLY A 138 12.41 13.08 -0.07
N ASN A 139 13.01 12.06 -0.70
CA ASN A 139 13.39 12.11 -2.11
C ASN A 139 12.82 10.92 -2.89
N VAL A 140 11.59 11.11 -3.39
CA VAL A 140 10.89 10.16 -4.27
C VAL A 140 11.69 9.79 -5.52
N SER A 141 12.54 10.68 -6.05
CA SER A 141 13.38 10.35 -7.21
C SER A 141 14.35 9.22 -6.87
N THR A 142 14.86 9.18 -5.64
CA THR A 142 15.71 8.08 -5.18
C THR A 142 14.93 6.78 -5.03
N GLU A 143 13.67 6.81 -4.58
CA GLU A 143 12.81 5.61 -4.54
C GLU A 143 12.53 5.08 -5.95
N ILE A 144 12.27 5.95 -6.92
CA ILE A 144 12.09 5.58 -8.33
C ILE A 144 13.37 4.97 -8.90
N GLU A 145 14.52 5.57 -8.62
CA GLU A 145 15.82 5.04 -9.07
C GLU A 145 16.17 3.72 -8.38
N TYR A 146 15.79 3.57 -7.11
CA TYR A 146 15.97 2.34 -6.35
C TYR A 146 15.12 1.21 -6.92
N GLY A 147 13.84 1.45 -7.21
CA GLY A 147 12.94 0.46 -7.81
C GLY A 147 13.38 -0.04 -9.19
N LYS A 148 14.28 0.67 -9.89
CA LYS A 148 14.90 0.20 -11.14
C LYS A 148 16.09 -0.74 -10.92
N LYS A 149 16.65 -0.77 -9.71
CA LYS A 149 17.86 -1.53 -9.33
C LYS A 149 17.55 -2.70 -8.39
N SER A 150 16.58 -2.53 -7.51
CA SER A 150 16.07 -3.59 -6.63
C SER A 150 15.45 -4.70 -7.50
N LYS A 151 15.52 -5.93 -6.99
CA LYS A 151 15.29 -7.16 -7.76
C LYS A 151 13.81 -7.48 -7.89
#